data_AF-F4BVT1-F1
#
_entry.id   AF-F4BVT1-F1
#
_cell.length_a   1.000
_cell.length_b   1.000
_cell.length_c   1.000
_cell.angle_alpha   90.00
_cell.angle_beta   90.00
_cell.angle_gamma   90.00
#
_symmetry.space_group_name_H-M   'P 1'
#
loop_
_entity.id
_entity.type
_entity.pdbx_description
1 polymer ?
#
loop_
_entity_poly.entity_id
_entity_poly.type
_entity_poly.pdbx_seq_one_letter_code
_entity_poly.pdbx_strand_id
1 'polypeptide(L)'
;MVKVVRGHEDEAYLDLRKVSGVKEAYRILGEYQFFVVMQAKSVAALQGLIGGVRSIPDATNICHVLITDRDASKQLAPIDESSFDFEVPVRGCS
;
A
#
# COMPACT_ATOMS: atom_id res chain seq x y z
N MET A 1 -4.09 -3.27 4.24
CA MET A 1 -3.22 -4.22 4.96
C MET A 1 -4.10 -5.13 5.78
N VAL A 2 -3.85 -6.44 5.72
CA VAL A 2 -4.67 -7.47 6.36
C VAL A 2 -3.79 -8.36 7.23
N LYS A 3 -4.24 -8.55 8.47
CA LYS A 3 -3.66 -9.48 9.43
C LYS A 3 -4.50 -10.74 9.43
N VAL A 4 -3.84 -11.88 9.43
CA VAL A 4 -4.47 -13.19 9.23
C VAL A 4 -4.09 -14.12 10.40
N VAL A 5 -4.93 -15.11 10.66
CA VAL A 5 -4.60 -16.21 11.56
C VAL A 5 -3.34 -16.92 11.07
N ARG A 6 -2.39 -17.21 11.97
CA ARG A 6 -1.14 -17.88 11.61
C ARG A 6 -1.43 -19.30 11.09
N GLY A 7 -0.79 -19.67 9.98
CA GLY A 7 -0.99 -20.95 9.33
C GLY A 7 -2.17 -21.00 8.37
N HIS A 8 -2.93 -19.91 8.24
CA HIS A 8 -4.07 -19.77 7.32
C HIS A 8 -3.79 -18.74 6.21
N GLU A 9 -2.51 -18.36 6.01
CA GLU A 9 -2.15 -17.32 5.05
C GLU A 9 -2.51 -17.74 3.62
N ASP A 10 -2.39 -19.02 3.28
CA ASP A 10 -2.63 -19.49 1.92
C ASP A 10 -4.13 -19.47 1.58
N GLU A 11 -4.99 -19.90 2.51
CA GLU A 11 -6.45 -19.81 2.41
C GLU A 11 -6.91 -18.35 2.30
N ALA A 12 -6.42 -17.50 3.21
CA ALA A 12 -6.73 -16.08 3.21
C ALA A 12 -6.28 -15.40 1.90
N TYR A 13 -5.14 -15.79 1.33
CA TYR A 13 -4.68 -15.27 0.04
C TYR A 13 -5.64 -15.63 -1.10
N LEU A 14 -6.11 -16.88 -1.14
CA LEU A 14 -7.09 -17.32 -2.13
C LEU A 14 -8.42 -16.55 -1.99
N ASP A 15 -8.88 -16.32 -0.78
CA ASP A 15 -10.12 -15.60 -0.52
C ASP A 15 -10.01 -14.11 -0.82
N LEU A 16 -8.89 -13.47 -0.48
CA LEU A 16 -8.60 -12.08 -0.85
C LEU A 16 -8.69 -11.87 -2.36
N ARG A 17 -8.21 -12.82 -3.16
CA ARG A 17 -8.26 -12.75 -4.63
C ARG A 17 -9.66 -12.94 -5.21
N LYS A 18 -10.59 -13.54 -4.47
CA LYS A 18 -12.00 -13.71 -4.88
C LYS A 18 -12.82 -12.44 -4.63
N VAL A 19 -12.35 -11.53 -3.77
CA VAL A 19 -13.06 -10.27 -3.49
C VAL A 19 -13.02 -9.39 -4.75
N SER A 20 -14.18 -9.20 -5.37
CA SER A 20 -14.34 -8.28 -6.50
C SER A 20 -13.86 -6.88 -6.12
N GLY A 21 -12.97 -6.28 -6.90
CA GLY A 21 -12.39 -4.95 -6.62
C GLY A 21 -10.99 -4.97 -5.99
N VAL A 22 -10.51 -6.14 -5.55
CA VAL A 22 -9.08 -6.36 -5.30
C VAL A 22 -8.35 -6.43 -6.63
N LYS A 23 -7.35 -5.56 -6.80
CA LYS A 23 -6.46 -5.57 -7.97
C LYS A 23 -5.29 -6.50 -7.76
N GLU A 24 -4.64 -6.34 -6.61
CA GLU A 24 -3.43 -7.04 -6.26
C GLU A 24 -3.42 -7.34 -4.77
N ALA A 25 -2.84 -8.49 -4.42
CA ALA A 25 -2.58 -8.88 -3.05
C ALA A 25 -1.16 -9.41 -2.97
N TYR A 26 -0.39 -8.91 -2.02
CA TYR A 26 1.00 -9.27 -1.82
C TYR A 26 1.21 -9.77 -0.40
N ARG A 27 1.91 -10.89 -0.26
CA ARG A 27 2.38 -11.35 1.03
C ARG A 27 3.52 -10.45 1.50
N ILE A 28 3.45 -9.97 2.73
CA ILE A 28 4.45 -9.11 3.35
C ILE A 28 4.93 -9.72 4.66
N LEU A 29 6.11 -9.31 5.10
CA LEU A 29 6.68 -9.71 6.39
C LEU A 29 6.46 -8.59 7.41
N GLY A 30 6.06 -8.94 8.63
CA GLY A 30 5.85 -7.98 9.71
C GLY A 30 4.60 -8.28 10.53
N GLU A 31 4.01 -7.23 11.11
CA GLU A 31 2.79 -7.33 11.92
C GLU A 31 1.59 -7.84 11.10
N TYR A 32 1.52 -7.40 9.85
CA TYR A 32 0.51 -7.79 8.87
C TYR A 32 1.10 -8.81 7.89
N GLN A 33 0.23 -9.65 7.33
CA GLN A 33 0.65 -10.73 6.42
C GLN A 33 0.36 -10.35 4.97
N PHE A 34 -0.60 -9.45 4.71
CA PHE A 34 -0.95 -9.03 3.35
C PHE A 34 -1.03 -7.51 3.18
N PHE A 35 -0.46 -7.05 2.06
CA PHE A 35 -0.74 -5.74 1.47
C PHE A 35 -1.70 -5.94 0.29
N VAL A 36 -2.83 -5.22 0.29
CA VAL A 36 -3.90 -5.42 -0.69
C VAL A 36 -4.20 -4.09 -1.34
N VAL A 37 -4.11 -4.05 -2.67
CA VAL A 37 -4.44 -2.90 -3.50
C VAL A 37 -5.85 -3.08 -4.02
N MET A 38 -6.71 -2.10 -3.73
CA MET A 38 -8.11 -2.09 -4.14
C MET A 38 -8.42 -0.83 -4.94
N GLN A 39 -9.33 -0.93 -5.90
CA GLN A 39 -9.80 0.21 -6.67
C GLN A 39 -11.32 0.30 -6.62
N ALA A 40 -11.83 1.49 -6.32
CA ALA A 40 -13.25 1.77 -6.27
C ALA A 40 -13.55 3.12 -6.95
N LYS A 41 -14.74 3.24 -7.53
CA LYS A 41 -15.20 4.49 -8.18
C LYS A 41 -15.71 5.53 -7.18
N SER A 42 -15.97 5.13 -5.94
CA SER A 42 -16.46 6.00 -4.88
C SER A 42 -16.01 5.50 -3.50
N VAL A 43 -16.02 6.38 -2.50
CA VAL A 43 -15.72 6.03 -1.10
C VAL A 43 -16.71 5.00 -0.57
N ALA A 44 -18.00 5.12 -0.91
CA ALA A 44 -19.02 4.16 -0.49
C ALA A 44 -18.74 2.75 -1.06
N ALA A 45 -18.35 2.66 -2.33
CA ALA A 45 -17.94 1.39 -2.93
C ALA A 45 -16.69 0.82 -2.22
N LEU A 46 -15.71 1.67 -1.88
CA LEU A 46 -14.53 1.25 -1.13
C LEU A 46 -14.89 0.69 0.26
N GLN A 47 -15.82 1.32 0.98
CA GLN A 47 -16.28 0.81 2.28
C GLN A 47 -16.93 -0.56 2.13
N GLY A 48 -17.69 -0.79 1.05
CA GLY A 48 -18.20 -2.12 0.71
C GLY A 48 -17.09 -3.14 0.48
N LEU A 49 -16.02 -2.77 -0.24
CA LEU A 49 -14.85 -3.64 -0.46
C LEU A 49 -14.14 -3.98 0.85
N ILE A 50 -13.92 -2.98 1.72
CA ILE A 50 -13.32 -3.18 3.04
C ILE A 50 -14.19 -4.13 3.87
N GLY A 51 -15.52 -3.97 3.82
CA GLY A 51 -16.47 -4.90 4.44
C GLY A 51 -16.30 -6.34 3.93
N GLY A 52 -16.18 -6.53 2.62
CA GLY A 52 -15.95 -7.84 2.00
C GLY A 52 -14.66 -8.51 2.44
N VAL A 53 -13.56 -7.75 2.55
CA VAL A 53 -12.28 -8.25 3.10
C VAL A 53 -12.43 -8.60 4.58
N ARG A 54 -13.23 -7.85 5.34
CA ARG A 54 -13.46 -8.07 6.78
C ARG A 54 -14.31 -9.30 7.07
N SER A 55 -15.11 -9.75 6.11
CA SER A 55 -15.88 -10.99 6.19
C SER A 55 -15.09 -12.25 5.81
N ILE A 56 -13.80 -12.13 5.46
CA ILE A 56 -12.93 -13.30 5.27
C ILE A 56 -12.72 -13.97 6.64
N PRO A 57 -12.97 -15.28 6.79
CA PRO A 57 -12.92 -15.96 8.08
C PRO A 57 -11.60 -15.80 8.82
N ASP A 58 -10.49 -15.84 8.08
CA ASP A 58 -9.14 -15.81 8.66
C ASP A 58 -8.62 -14.38 8.88
N ALA A 59 -9.36 -13.34 8.50
CA ALA A 59 -8.96 -11.95 8.68
C ALA A 59 -9.21 -11.48 10.12
N THR A 60 -8.14 -11.18 10.85
CA THR A 60 -8.22 -10.76 12.27
C THR A 60 -8.18 -9.25 12.45
N ASN A 61 -7.44 -8.53 11.60
CA ASN A 61 -7.33 -7.09 11.66
C ASN A 61 -7.11 -6.50 10.27
N ILE A 62 -7.68 -5.33 10.01
CA ILE A 62 -7.53 -4.61 8.76
C ILE A 62 -7.14 -3.16 9.06
N CYS A 63 -6.04 -2.72 8.46
CA CYS A 63 -5.62 -1.33 8.41
C CYS A 63 -5.66 -0.88 6.93
N HIS A 64 -6.26 0.27 6.63
CA HIS A 64 -6.39 0.76 5.27
C HIS A 64 -5.89 2.19 5.15
N VAL A 65 -5.30 2.49 3.99
CA VAL A 65 -4.86 3.83 3.60
C VAL A 65 -5.65 4.21 2.35
N LEU A 66 -6.33 5.34 2.38
CA LEU A 66 -7.06 5.88 1.24
C LEU A 66 -6.13 6.81 0.46
N ILE A 67 -5.97 6.53 -0.83
CA ILE A 67 -5.25 7.40 -1.75
C ILE A 67 -6.29 8.06 -2.66
N THR A 68 -6.29 9.39 -2.72
CA THR A 68 -7.16 10.15 -3.62
C THR A 68 -6.31 10.97 -4.59
N ASP A 69 -6.83 11.18 -5.79
CA ASP A 69 -6.16 11.96 -6.84
C ASP A 69 -5.83 13.40 -6.38
N ARG A 70 -6.66 13.96 -5.47
CA ARG A 70 -6.44 15.29 -4.87
C ARG A 70 -5.14 15.41 -4.08
N ASP A 71 -4.59 14.29 -3.62
CA ASP A 71 -3.35 14.23 -2.85
C ASP A 71 -2.14 13.85 -3.73
N ALA A 72 -2.37 13.15 -4.84
CA ALA A 72 -1.31 12.77 -5.79
C ALA A 72 -0.74 13.97 -6.57
N SER A 73 -1.56 15.00 -6.83
CA SER A 73 -1.12 16.19 -7.57
C SER A 73 -0.20 17.14 -6.77
N LYS A 74 -0.03 16.93 -5.46
CA LYS A 74 0.80 17.80 -4.61
C LYS A 74 2.27 17.39 -4.54
N GLN A 75 2.66 16.25 -5.10
CA GLN A 75 3.98 15.65 -4.87
C GLN A 75 4.88 15.54 -6.11
N LEU A 76 4.57 16.27 -7.18
CA LEU A 76 5.49 16.46 -8.31
C LEU A 76 5.84 17.94 -8.42
N ALA A 77 6.68 18.43 -7.52
CA ALA A 77 7.51 19.58 -7.88
C ALA A 77 8.50 19.06 -8.96
N PRO A 78 8.66 19.75 -10.10
CA PRO A 78 9.68 19.38 -11.06
C PRO A 78 11.04 19.41 -10.36
N ILE A 79 11.80 18.34 -10.52
CA ILE A 79 13.18 18.27 -10.06
C ILE A 79 13.94 19.29 -10.91
N ASP A 80 14.34 20.40 -10.31
CA ASP A 80 15.18 21.39 -10.97
C ASP A 80 16.61 20.82 -11.06
N GLU A 81 16.97 20.33 -12.25
CA GLU A 81 18.28 19.69 -12.52
C GLU A 81 19.46 20.68 -12.50
N SER A 82 19.28 21.93 -12.05
CA SER A 82 20.30 22.98 -12.13
C SER A 82 21.17 23.16 -10.87
N SER A 83 20.98 22.38 -9.81
CA SER A 83 21.62 22.65 -8.51
C SER A 83 22.67 21.62 -8.03
N PHE A 84 23.12 20.71 -8.91
CA PHE A 84 24.30 19.88 -8.60
C PHE A 84 25.61 20.62 -8.87
N ASP A 85 25.86 21.70 -8.14
CA ASP A 85 27.22 22.21 -7.94
C ASP A 85 27.83 21.49 -6.73
N PHE A 86 28.61 20.45 -7.02
CA PHE A 86 29.43 19.77 -6.03
C PHE A 86 30.77 20.50 -5.91
N GLU A 87 30.86 21.53 -5.06
CA GLU A 87 32.15 22.09 -4.68
C GLU A 87 32.95 21.05 -3.89
N VAL A 88 34.04 20.55 -4.50
CA VAL A 88 35.02 19.67 -3.84
C VAL A 88 36.00 20.56 -3.07
N PRO A 89 36.12 20.46 -1.74
CA PRO A 89 37.15 21.20 -1.02
C PRO A 89 38.50 20.54 -1.23
N VAL A 90 39.37 21.15 -2.04
CA VAL A 90 40.77 20.76 -2.16
C VAL A 90 41.48 21.17 -0.86
N ARG A 91 41.70 20.21 0.05
CA ARG A 91 42.58 20.41 1.19
C ARG A 91 44.03 20.46 0.69
N GLY A 92 44.62 21.65 0.70
CA GLY A 92 46.06 21.83 0.54
C GLY A 92 46.81 21.24 1.74
N CYS A 93 47.65 20.25 1.50
CA CYS A 93 48.69 19.84 2.43
C CYS A 93 49.91 20.76 2.23
N SER A 94 50.34 21.40 3.32
CA SER A 94 51.65 22.07 3.43
C SER A 94 52.78 21.06 3.49
#